data_AF-B9Y4L1-F1
#
_entry.id   AF-B9Y4L1-F1
#
_cell.length_a   1.000
_cell.length_b   1.000
_cell.length_c   1.000
_cell.angle_alpha   90.00
_cell.angle_beta   90.00
_cell.angle_gamma   90.00
#
_symmetry.space_group_name_H-M   'P 1'
#
loop_
_entity.id
_entity.type
_entity.pdbx_description
1 polymer ?
#
loop_
_entity_poly.entity_id
_entity_poly.type
_entity_poly.pdbx_seq_one_letter_code
_entity_poly.pdbx_strand_id
1 'polypeptide(L)'
;MIHCRVVTPEGLAKEMDTTILNVVSTVGQLGILSRHVPLVTPLAISRMITEESDGRKEYAVAGGLLYFENDLATILTDAIESKEEIDLRRAEEAKQRAEARLDDPNMDMRRAEVALKKAINRISVKNDLK
;
A
#
# COMPACT_ATOMS: atom_id res chain seq x y z
N MET A 1 20.58 6.26 -0.99
CA MET A 1 19.21 6.81 -0.90
C MET A 1 18.41 6.12 -1.96
N ILE A 2 17.19 5.69 -1.66
CA ILE A 2 16.32 4.97 -2.58
C ILE A 2 15.40 5.99 -3.25
N HIS A 3 15.37 6.01 -4.58
CA HIS A 3 14.34 6.71 -5.33
C HIS A 3 13.15 5.77 -5.52
N CYS A 4 11.99 6.10 -4.97
CA CYS A 4 10.79 5.27 -5.01
C CYS A 4 9.71 5.91 -5.88
N ARG A 5 9.25 5.15 -6.88
CA ARG A 5 8.20 5.53 -7.82
C ARG A 5 7.03 4.59 -7.68
N VAL A 6 5.85 5.15 -7.46
CA VAL A 6 4.60 4.38 -7.34
C VAL A 6 3.72 4.69 -8.54
N VAL A 7 3.40 3.64 -9.29
CA VAL A 7 2.67 3.70 -10.56
C VAL A 7 1.36 2.94 -10.41
N THR A 8 0.28 3.57 -10.86
CA THR A 8 -1.07 3.01 -10.94
C THR A 8 -1.48 2.84 -12.40
N PRO A 9 -2.62 2.20 -12.70
CA PRO A 9 -3.14 2.15 -14.08
C PRO A 9 -3.37 3.53 -14.71
N GLU A 10 -3.52 4.58 -13.90
CA GLU A 10 -3.71 5.96 -14.34
C GLU A 10 -2.38 6.68 -14.66
N GLY A 11 -1.25 6.11 -14.26
CA GLY A 11 0.09 6.65 -14.48
C GLY A 11 0.92 6.75 -13.20
N LEU A 12 1.84 7.69 -13.17
CA LEU A 12 2.70 7.95 -12.01
C LEU A 12 1.89 8.60 -10.89
N ALA A 13 1.68 7.89 -9.78
CA ALA A 13 0.87 8.36 -8.67
C ALA A 13 1.68 9.12 -7.61
N LYS A 14 2.89 8.64 -7.27
CA LYS A 14 3.80 9.30 -6.32
C LYS A 14 5.25 9.02 -6.67
N GLU A 15 6.12 9.98 -6.36
CA GLU A 15 7.57 9.82 -6.33
C GLU A 15 8.10 10.38 -5.01
N MET A 16 9.06 9.68 -4.39
CA MET A 16 9.65 10.07 -3.12
C MET A 16 11.06 9.49 -2.99
N ASP A 17 11.94 10.19 -2.29
CA ASP A 17 13.27 9.69 -1.94
C ASP A 17 13.30 9.27 -0.47
N THR A 18 13.79 8.07 -0.18
CA THR A 18 13.79 7.52 1.18
C THR A 18 15.09 6.81 1.56
N THR A 19 15.45 6.82 2.84
CA THR A 19 16.59 6.05 3.37
C THR A 19 16.27 4.57 3.53
N ILE A 20 15.03 4.25 3.90
CA ILE A 20 14.52 2.89 4.06
C ILE A 20 13.07 2.79 3.56
N LEU A 21 12.81 1.77 2.75
CA LEU A 21 11.47 1.44 2.26
C LEU A 21 10.96 0.20 2.99
N ASN A 22 9.98 0.37 3.86
CA ASN A 22 9.34 -0.74 4.57
C ASN A 22 8.00 -1.09 3.90
N VAL A 23 7.86 -2.33 3.45
CA VAL A 23 6.69 -2.86 2.76
C VAL A 23 6.30 -4.23 3.31
N VAL A 24 5.08 -4.68 3.03
CA VAL A 24 4.65 -6.05 3.36
C VAL A 24 4.47 -6.83 2.06
N SER A 25 5.29 -7.84 1.86
CA SER A 25 5.12 -8.81 0.78
C SER A 25 4.06 -9.84 1.14
N THR A 26 3.68 -10.70 0.18
CA THR A 26 2.78 -11.83 0.46
C THR A 26 3.39 -12.88 1.38
N VAL A 27 4.71 -12.85 1.62
CA VAL A 27 5.44 -13.81 2.45
C VAL A 27 5.93 -13.22 3.78
N GLY A 28 5.79 -11.91 4.00
CA GLY A 28 6.22 -11.25 5.23
C GLY A 28 6.63 -9.78 5.04
N GLN A 29 7.07 -9.15 6.13
CA GLN A 29 7.54 -7.77 6.14
C GLN A 29 8.96 -7.67 5.56
N LEU A 30 9.22 -6.61 4.79
CA LEU A 30 10.51 -6.35 4.17
C LEU A 30 10.92 -4.89 4.45
N GLY A 31 12.14 -4.71 4.95
CA GLY A 31 12.80 -3.40 5.03
C GLY A 31 13.92 -3.35 4.00
N ILE A 32 13.81 -2.46 3.02
CA ILE A 32 14.77 -2.33 1.93
C ILE A 32 15.59 -1.08 2.14
N LEU A 33 16.91 -1.25 2.20
CA LEU A 33 17.89 -0.19 2.35
C LEU A 33 18.60 0.08 1.01
N SER A 34 19.34 1.19 0.95
CA SER A 34 20.16 1.50 -0.21
C SER A 34 21.21 0.41 -0.47
N ARG A 35 21.54 0.17 -1.75
CA ARG A 35 22.44 -0.88 -2.24
C ARG A 35 21.97 -2.31 -1.94
N HIS A 36 20.68 -2.50 -1.72
CA HIS A 36 20.10 -3.84 -1.67
C HIS A 36 20.25 -4.54 -3.02
N VAL A 37 20.34 -5.87 -2.99
CA VAL A 37 20.37 -6.68 -4.23
C VAL A 37 19.07 -6.48 -5.03
N PRO A 38 19.10 -6.63 -6.36
CA PRO A 38 17.88 -6.56 -7.15
C PRO A 38 16.81 -7.54 -6.64
N LEU A 39 15.57 -7.07 -6.56
CA LEU A 39 14.46 -7.81 -5.96
C LEU A 39 13.17 -7.57 -6.72
N VAL A 40 12.42 -8.63 -6.97
CA VAL A 40 11.04 -8.57 -7.45
C VAL A 40 10.16 -9.33 -6.47
N THR A 41 9.14 -8.68 -5.92
CA THR A 41 8.25 -9.31 -4.95
C THR A 41 6.81 -8.80 -5.06
N PRO A 42 5.80 -9.69 -4.95
CA PRO A 42 4.42 -9.26 -4.79
C PRO A 42 4.24 -8.57 -3.43
N LEU A 43 3.41 -7.53 -3.42
CA LEU A 43 3.04 -6.77 -2.23
C LEU A 43 1.61 -7.14 -1.80
N ALA A 44 1.44 -7.28 -0.49
CA ALA A 44 0.13 -7.42 0.12
C ALA A 44 -0.57 -6.04 0.21
N ILE A 45 -1.90 -6.05 0.35
CA ILE A 45 -2.64 -4.83 0.72
C ILE A 45 -2.25 -4.48 2.15
N SER A 46 -1.42 -3.45 2.31
CA SER A 46 -0.81 -3.15 3.60
C SER A 46 -0.37 -1.69 3.70
N ARG A 47 0.07 -1.34 4.90
CA ARG A 47 0.84 -0.13 5.14
C ARG A 47 2.22 -0.23 4.50
N MET A 48 2.66 0.86 3.90
CA MET A 48 4.05 1.12 3.51
C MET A 48 4.57 2.29 4.34
N ILE A 49 5.83 2.21 4.76
CA ILE A 49 6.47 3.23 5.58
C ILE A 49 7.79 3.65 4.93
N THR A 50 7.98 4.95 4.77
CA THR A 50 9.21 5.57 4.26
C THR A 50 9.81 6.48 5.32
N GLU A 51 11.13 6.60 5.31
CA GLU A 51 11.84 7.67 6.01
C GLU A 51 12.34 8.67 4.97
N GLU A 52 11.65 9.80 4.88
CA GLU A 52 11.92 10.89 3.93
C GLU A 52 12.61 12.06 4.64
N SER A 53 12.98 13.10 3.89
CA SER A 53 13.71 14.26 4.42
C SER A 53 12.94 15.04 5.49
N ASP A 54 11.61 15.03 5.44
CA ASP A 54 10.70 15.66 6.40
C ASP A 54 10.19 14.69 7.49
N GLY A 55 10.71 13.45 7.50
CA GLY A 55 10.46 12.46 8.54
C GLY A 55 9.80 11.19 8.03
N ARG A 56 9.22 10.44 8.97
CA ARG A 56 8.54 9.18 8.67
C ARG A 56 7.17 9.44 8.05
N LYS A 57 6.92 8.85 6.88
CA LYS A 57 5.61 8.87 6.21
C LYS A 57 5.01 7.48 6.10
N GLU A 58 3.67 7.44 6.12
CA GLU A 58 2.90 6.21 6.05
C GLU A 58 1.86 6.29 4.93
N TYR A 59 1.75 5.19 4.18
CA TYR A 59 0.87 5.08 3.04
C TYR A 59 0.03 3.82 3.11
N ALA A 60 -1.24 3.91 2.71
CA ALA A 60 -2.07 2.76 2.42
C ALA A 60 -1.83 2.32 0.97
N VAL A 61 -1.20 1.16 0.78
CA VAL A 61 -0.93 0.59 -0.55
C VAL A 61 -1.92 -0.54 -0.83
N ALA A 62 -2.52 -0.53 -2.02
CA ALA A 62 -3.54 -1.50 -2.44
C ALA A 62 -2.96 -2.83 -2.97
N GLY A 63 -1.81 -3.25 -2.45
CA GLY A 63 -1.07 -4.42 -2.93
C GLY A 63 -0.29 -4.15 -4.21
N GLY A 64 0.07 -5.20 -4.93
CA GLY A 64 0.67 -5.08 -6.26
C GLY A 64 2.05 -5.74 -6.36
N LEU A 65 3.00 -5.09 -7.02
CA LEU A 65 4.33 -5.63 -7.28
C LEU A 65 5.41 -4.57 -7.02
N LEU A 66 6.48 -4.96 -6.32
CA LEU A 66 7.68 -4.17 -6.18
C LEU A 66 8.78 -4.71 -7.09
N TYR A 67 9.40 -3.83 -7.86
CA TYR A 67 10.67 -4.03 -8.55
C TYR A 67 11.72 -3.11 -7.93
N PHE A 68 12.85 -3.65 -7.49
CA PHE A 68 13.95 -2.89 -6.93
C PHE A 68 15.25 -3.22 -7.67
N GLU A 69 15.95 -2.20 -8.16
CA GLU A 69 17.26 -2.34 -8.79
C GLU A 69 18.00 -1.00 -8.76
N ASN A 70 19.32 -1.00 -8.51
CA ASN A 70 20.17 0.20 -8.56
C ASN A 70 19.60 1.39 -7.76
N ASP A 71 19.17 1.15 -6.52
CA ASP A 71 18.52 2.15 -5.64
C ASP A 71 17.21 2.75 -6.19
N LEU A 72 16.62 2.16 -7.23
CA LEU A 72 15.32 2.52 -7.78
C LEU A 72 14.27 1.49 -7.36
N ALA A 73 13.33 1.90 -6.51
CA ALA A 73 12.12 1.14 -6.21
C ALA A 73 10.99 1.58 -7.16
N THR A 74 10.39 0.62 -7.88
CA THR A 74 9.18 0.83 -8.67
C THR A 74 8.07 -0.06 -8.12
N ILE A 75 7.02 0.56 -7.61
CA ILE A 75 5.83 -0.13 -7.10
C ILE A 75 4.69 0.03 -8.11
N LEU A 76 4.19 -1.09 -8.60
CA LEU A 76 2.98 -1.16 -9.42
C LEU A 76 1.81 -1.53 -8.50
N THR A 77 0.82 -0.65 -8.32
CA THR A 77 -0.32 -0.87 -7.40
C THR A 77 -1.61 -0.32 -7.99
N ASP A 78 -2.77 -0.83 -7.57
CA ASP A 78 -4.06 -0.25 -7.95
C ASP A 78 -4.25 1.17 -7.38
N ALA A 79 -3.72 1.41 -6.17
CA ALA A 79 -3.86 2.68 -5.47
C ALA A 79 -2.80 2.84 -4.37
N ILE A 80 -2.47 4.10 -4.09
CA ILE A 80 -1.67 4.54 -2.96
C ILE A 80 -2.27 5.83 -2.40
N GLU A 81 -2.43 5.90 -1.08
CA GLU A 81 -2.96 7.09 -0.40
C GLU A 81 -2.08 7.36 0.83
N SER A 82 -1.64 8.61 1.02
CA SER A 82 -0.98 9.03 2.27
C SER A 82 -2.01 9.17 3.39
N LYS A 83 -1.53 9.21 4.64
CA LYS A 83 -2.39 9.40 5.81
C LYS A 83 -3.28 10.66 5.70
N GLU A 84 -2.77 11.72 5.10
CA GLU A 84 -3.48 13.00 4.92
C GLU A 84 -4.58 12.88 3.86
N GLU A 85 -4.32 12.13 2.78
CA GLU A 85 -5.24 11.94 1.65
C GLU A 85 -6.44 11.04 1.99
N ILE A 86 -6.30 10.18 2.99
CA ILE A 86 -7.36 9.24 3.39
C ILE A 86 -8.54 9.99 4.04
N ASP A 87 -9.71 9.91 3.40
CA ASP A 87 -11.02 10.25 3.99
C ASP A 87 -11.55 9.07 4.82
N LEU A 88 -11.57 9.26 6.14
CA LEU A 88 -11.97 8.23 7.10
C LEU A 88 -13.44 7.79 6.91
N ARG A 89 -14.36 8.75 6.72
CA ARG A 89 -15.78 8.45 6.55
C ARG A 89 -15.99 7.61 5.28
N ARG A 90 -15.34 7.99 4.18
CA ARG A 90 -15.39 7.23 2.92
C ARG A 90 -14.83 5.82 3.08
N ALA A 91 -13.77 5.66 3.87
CA ALA A 91 -13.16 4.35 4.14
C ALA A 91 -14.08 3.46 5.00
N GLU A 92 -14.74 4.02 6.01
CA GLU A 92 -15.73 3.30 6.84
C GLU A 92 -16.95 2.85 6.05
N GLU A 93 -17.50 3.73 5.20
CA GLU A 93 -18.59 3.35 4.30
C GLU A 93 -18.17 2.26 3.31
N ALA A 94 -16.92 2.31 2.82
CA ALA A 94 -16.39 1.26 1.96
C ALA A 94 -16.24 -0.08 2.69
N LYS A 95 -15.84 -0.06 3.97
CA LYS A 95 -15.79 -1.24 4.84
C LYS A 95 -17.19 -1.85 5.00
N GLN A 96 -18.18 -1.05 5.41
CA GLN A 96 -19.56 -1.53 5.60
C GLN A 96 -20.16 -2.11 4.32
N ARG A 97 -19.94 -1.45 3.17
CA ARG A 97 -20.37 -1.99 1.88
C ARG A 97 -19.68 -3.30 1.54
N ALA A 98 -18.39 -3.45 1.85
CA ALA A 98 -17.67 -4.68 1.58
C ALA A 98 -18.14 -5.83 2.50
N GLU A 99 -18.42 -5.56 3.77
CA GLU A 99 -18.99 -6.52 4.72
C GLU A 99 -20.37 -6.99 4.29
N ALA A 100 -21.28 -6.08 3.93
CA ALA A 100 -22.61 -6.44 3.43
C ALA A 100 -22.58 -7.31 2.17
N ARG A 101 -21.52 -7.18 1.34
CA ARG A 101 -21.33 -8.00 0.14
C ARG A 101 -20.76 -9.40 0.44
N LEU A 102 -20.07 -9.58 1.57
CA LEU A 102 -19.61 -10.90 2.01
C LEU A 102 -20.77 -11.76 2.52
N ASP A 103 -21.82 -11.13 3.03
CA ASP A 103 -23.03 -11.79 3.52
C ASP A 103 -23.98 -12.23 2.39
N ASP A 104 -23.79 -11.72 1.17
CA ASP A 104 -24.60 -12.11 -0.01
C ASP A 104 -23.94 -13.30 -0.74
N PRO A 105 -24.52 -14.52 -0.68
CA PRO A 105 -23.96 -15.70 -1.32
C PRO A 105 -23.96 -15.63 -2.86
N ASN A 106 -24.68 -14.68 -3.48
CA ASN A 106 -24.67 -14.48 -4.93
C ASN A 106 -23.54 -13.56 -5.40
N MET A 107 -22.78 -12.96 -4.49
CA MET A 107 -21.74 -12.00 -4.83
C MET A 107 -20.35 -12.63 -4.90
N ASP A 108 -19.44 -12.01 -5.67
CA ASP A 108 -18.05 -12.41 -5.76
C ASP A 108 -17.33 -12.15 -4.41
N MET A 109 -17.26 -13.19 -3.59
CA MET A 109 -16.64 -13.17 -2.28
C MET A 109 -15.19 -12.66 -2.33
N ARG A 110 -14.40 -13.07 -3.34
CA ARG A 110 -12.99 -12.66 -3.44
C ARG A 110 -12.85 -11.16 -3.67
N ARG A 111 -13.71 -10.59 -4.52
CA ARG A 111 -13.75 -9.13 -4.73
C ARG A 111 -14.17 -8.39 -3.47
N ALA A 112 -15.15 -8.92 -2.74
CA ALA A 112 -15.60 -8.32 -1.49
C ALA A 112 -14.49 -8.36 -0.42
N GLU A 113 -13.77 -9.49 -0.27
CA GLU A 113 -12.62 -9.61 0.64
C GLU A 113 -11.50 -8.62 0.32
N VAL A 114 -11.15 -8.47 -0.96
CA VAL A 114 -10.14 -7.51 -1.40
C VAL A 114 -10.57 -6.07 -1.09
N ALA A 115 -11.83 -5.72 -1.37
CA ALA A 115 -12.38 -4.41 -1.05
C ALA A 115 -12.35 -4.14 0.46
N LEU A 116 -12.69 -5.13 1.28
CA LEU A 116 -12.65 -5.06 2.72
C LEU A 116 -11.22 -4.82 3.23
N LYS A 117 -10.25 -5.61 2.74
CA LYS A 117 -8.83 -5.43 3.09
C LYS A 117 -8.32 -4.04 2.74
N LYS A 118 -8.66 -3.49 1.56
CA LYS A 118 -8.31 -2.12 1.16
C LYS A 118 -8.90 -1.08 2.12
N ALA A 119 -10.17 -1.23 2.51
CA ALA A 119 -10.83 -0.31 3.44
C ALA A 119 -10.21 -0.36 4.85
N ILE A 120 -9.97 -1.56 5.38
CA ILE A 120 -9.33 -1.75 6.69
C ILE A 120 -7.92 -1.14 6.69
N ASN A 121 -7.15 -1.34 5.62
CA ASN A 121 -5.81 -0.77 5.51
C ASN A 121 -5.82 0.77 5.59
N ARG A 122 -6.73 1.42 4.85
CA ARG A 122 -6.90 2.89 4.92
C ARG A 122 -7.25 3.37 6.33
N ILE A 123 -8.23 2.72 6.98
CA ILE A 123 -8.64 3.06 8.35
C ILE A 123 -7.48 2.88 9.32
N SER A 124 -6.73 1.78 9.20
CA SER A 124 -5.56 1.49 10.03
C SER A 124 -4.51 2.60 9.88
N VAL A 125 -4.13 2.95 8.64
CA VAL A 125 -3.14 4.01 8.35
C VAL A 125 -3.62 5.37 8.88
N LYS A 126 -4.90 5.71 8.70
CA LYS A 126 -5.44 6.99 9.17
C LYS A 126 -5.37 7.14 10.69
N ASN A 127 -5.66 6.04 11.41
CA ASN A 127 -5.76 6.01 12.87
C ASN A 127 -4.47 5.56 13.58
N ASP A 128 -3.36 5.40 12.86
CA ASP A 128 -2.08 4.89 13.39
C ASP A 128 -2.17 3.53 14.09
N LEU A 129 -3.15 2.70 13.71
CA LEU A 129 -3.33 1.37 14.29
C LEU A 129 -2.20 0.46 13.81
N LYS A 130 -1.44 -0.17 14.73
CA LYS A 130 -0.34 -1.08 14.41
C LYS A 130 -0.82 -2.41 13.85
#